data_AF-A0A519Z9E0-F1
#
_entry.id   AF-A0A519Z9E0-F1
#
_cell.length_a   1.000
_cell.length_b   1.000
_cell.length_c   1.000
_cell.angle_alpha   90.00
_cell.angle_beta   90.00
_cell.angle_gamma   90.00
#
_symmetry.space_group_name_H-M   'P 1'
#
loop_
_entity.id
_entity.type
_entity.pdbx_description
1 polymer ?
#
loop_
_entity_poly.entity_id
_entity_poly.type
_entity_poly.pdbx_seq_one_letter_code
_entity_poly.pdbx_strand_id
1 'polypeptide(L)'
;MLKRFITLALLLVASLTHAQSPIQKLEQAYSRFLADSQAKYATVSICVLDANTGKTLFAKNENLGVSTASTLKTITSATAFAVLGKDFRYQTTIGYDGSISADGTLTGNLIIVGGGDPTLGSWRYSSSREGTVLS
;
A
#
# COMPACT_ATOMS: atom_id res chain seq x y z
N MET A 1 -44.86 -10.08 -47.00
CA MET A 1 -44.46 -11.16 -46.05
C MET A 1 -42.99 -11.06 -45.65
N LEU A 2 -42.07 -10.83 -46.58
CA LEU A 2 -40.62 -10.74 -46.31
C LEU A 2 -40.20 -9.70 -45.25
N LYS A 3 -40.80 -8.49 -45.27
CA LYS A 3 -40.49 -7.43 -44.28
C LYS A 3 -40.77 -7.85 -42.83
N ARG A 4 -41.83 -8.62 -42.59
CA ARG A 4 -42.22 -9.13 -41.25
C ARG A 4 -41.25 -10.19 -40.73
N PHE A 5 -40.74 -11.06 -41.62
CA PHE A 5 -39.70 -12.02 -41.27
C PHE A 5 -38.39 -11.33 -40.89
N ILE A 6 -38.01 -10.29 -41.64
CA ILE A 6 -36.80 -9.51 -41.34
C ILE A 6 -36.93 -8.77 -39.99
N THR A 7 -38.10 -8.19 -39.69
CA THR A 7 -38.32 -7.52 -38.39
C THR A 7 -38.30 -8.50 -37.22
N LEU A 8 -38.91 -9.67 -37.39
CA LEU A 8 -38.92 -10.71 -36.36
C LEU A 8 -37.51 -11.28 -36.10
N ALA A 9 -36.72 -11.46 -37.16
CA ALA A 9 -35.32 -11.87 -37.05
C ALA A 9 -34.47 -10.81 -36.35
N LEU A 10 -34.68 -9.51 -36.64
CA LEU A 10 -33.95 -8.43 -35.96
C LEU A 10 -34.26 -8.36 -34.46
N LEU A 11 -35.52 -8.53 -34.08
CA LEU A 11 -35.97 -8.57 -32.68
C LEU A 11 -35.38 -9.79 -31.93
N LEU A 12 -35.31 -10.94 -32.59
CA LEU A 12 -34.72 -12.16 -32.02
C LEU A 12 -33.21 -12.01 -31.80
N VAL A 13 -32.50 -11.38 -32.74
CA VAL A 13 -31.05 -11.10 -32.61
C VAL A 13 -30.77 -10.09 -31.49
N ALA A 14 -31.61 -9.07 -31.32
CA ALA A 14 -31.49 -8.10 -30.24
C ALA A 14 -31.71 -8.72 -28.84
N SER A 15 -32.51 -9.79 -28.72
CA SER A 15 -32.68 -10.52 -27.46
C SER A 15 -31.50 -11.44 -27.10
N LEU A 16 -30.53 -11.65 -27.99
CA LEU A 16 -29.35 -12.49 -27.77
C LEU A 16 -28.10 -11.70 -27.39
N THR A 17 -28.14 -10.36 -27.41
CA THR A 17 -27.00 -9.53 -27.04
C THR A 17 -27.02 -9.26 -25.53
N HIS A 18 -26.22 -10.01 -24.76
CA HIS A 18 -25.98 -9.71 -23.35
C HIS A 18 -24.76 -8.79 -23.19
N ALA A 19 -24.93 -7.72 -22.39
CA ALA A 19 -23.79 -6.92 -21.95
C ALA A 19 -22.91 -7.74 -20.99
N GLN A 20 -21.60 -7.66 -21.16
CA GLN A 20 -20.65 -8.38 -20.31
C GLN A 20 -20.70 -7.85 -18.87
N SER A 21 -20.83 -8.75 -17.90
CA SER A 21 -20.81 -8.39 -16.48
C SER A 21 -19.42 -7.90 -16.04
N PRO A 22 -19.32 -7.07 -14.98
CA PRO A 22 -18.02 -6.65 -14.43
C PRO A 22 -17.11 -7.83 -14.08
N ILE A 23 -17.67 -8.92 -13.56
CA ILE A 23 -16.92 -10.15 -13.21
C ILE A 23 -16.39 -10.82 -14.47
N GLN A 24 -17.18 -10.91 -15.53
CA GLN A 24 -16.72 -11.46 -16.82
C GLN A 24 -15.61 -10.60 -17.44
N LYS A 25 -15.64 -9.27 -17.24
CA LYS A 25 -14.55 -8.38 -17.66
C LYS A 25 -13.27 -8.63 -16.87
N LEU A 26 -13.37 -8.89 -15.55
CA LEU A 26 -12.23 -9.24 -14.70
C LEU A 26 -11.62 -10.59 -15.10
N GLU A 27 -12.44 -11.61 -15.33
CA GLU A 27 -11.99 -12.91 -15.84
C GLU A 27 -11.25 -12.75 -17.17
N GLN A 28 -11.82 -12.00 -18.12
CA GLN A 28 -11.18 -11.77 -19.42
C GLN A 28 -9.87 -10.98 -19.29
N ALA A 29 -9.83 -9.96 -18.44
CA ALA A 29 -8.61 -9.19 -18.17
C ALA A 29 -7.51 -10.07 -17.55
N TYR A 30 -7.88 -10.94 -16.60
CA TYR A 30 -6.98 -11.91 -15.99
C TYR A 30 -6.43 -12.91 -17.02
N SER A 31 -7.30 -13.52 -17.84
CA SER A 31 -6.87 -14.43 -18.90
C SER A 31 -5.94 -13.75 -19.90
N ARG A 32 -6.23 -12.49 -20.27
CA ARG A 32 -5.36 -11.71 -21.16
C ARG A 32 -4.00 -11.42 -20.53
N PHE A 33 -3.98 -11.08 -19.24
CA PHE A 33 -2.76 -10.85 -18.48
C PHE A 33 -1.88 -12.11 -18.42
N LEU A 34 -2.46 -13.28 -18.14
CA LEU A 34 -1.72 -14.54 -18.13
C LEU A 34 -1.24 -15.01 -19.51
N ALA A 35 -1.93 -14.60 -20.57
CA ALA A 35 -1.53 -14.91 -21.95
C ALA A 35 -0.32 -14.08 -22.41
N ASP A 36 0.08 -13.05 -21.66
CA ASP A 36 1.28 -12.27 -21.96
C ASP A 36 2.54 -13.14 -21.85
N SER A 37 3.45 -13.03 -22.81
CA SER A 37 4.67 -13.85 -22.83
C SER A 37 5.58 -13.59 -21.62
N GLN A 38 5.50 -12.41 -21.02
CA GLN A 38 6.22 -12.08 -19.78
C GLN A 38 5.68 -12.83 -18.56
N ALA A 39 4.42 -13.26 -18.60
CA ALA A 39 3.78 -14.01 -17.52
C ALA A 39 3.98 -15.54 -17.62
N LYS A 40 4.66 -16.04 -18.67
CA LYS A 40 4.78 -17.48 -18.98
C LYS A 40 5.23 -18.36 -17.80
N TYR A 41 6.12 -17.86 -16.95
CA TYR A 41 6.61 -18.55 -15.75
C TYR A 41 6.27 -17.82 -14.45
N ALA A 42 5.42 -16.79 -14.53
CA ALA A 42 5.02 -16.02 -13.36
C ALA A 42 4.03 -16.82 -12.51
N THR A 43 4.18 -16.71 -11.19
CA THR A 43 3.15 -17.11 -10.25
C THR A 43 2.29 -15.88 -9.94
N VAL A 44 1.02 -15.93 -10.32
CA VAL A 44 0.10 -14.79 -10.19
C VAL A 44 -1.02 -15.15 -9.21
N SER A 45 -1.18 -14.30 -8.20
CA SER A 45 -2.31 -14.31 -7.28
C SER A 45 -3.02 -12.96 -7.34
N ILE A 46 -4.35 -12.98 -7.51
CA ILE A 46 -5.20 -11.79 -7.55
C ILE A 46 -6.46 -12.05 -6.73
N CYS A 47 -6.80 -11.10 -5.86
CA CYS A 47 -8.05 -11.08 -5.12
C CYS A 47 -8.64 -9.66 -5.18
N VAL A 48 -9.91 -9.55 -5.55
CA VAL A 48 -10.66 -8.30 -5.67
C VAL A 48 -11.84 -8.38 -4.71
N LEU A 49 -11.90 -7.43 -3.79
CA LEU A 49 -12.93 -7.33 -2.77
C LEU A 49 -13.76 -6.07 -2.99
N ASP A 50 -15.04 -6.14 -2.65
CA ASP A 50 -15.85 -4.95 -2.42
C ASP A 50 -15.40 -4.30 -1.10
N ALA A 51 -14.96 -3.04 -1.16
CA ALA A 51 -14.36 -2.37 0.01
C ALA A 51 -15.37 -2.04 1.13
N ASN A 52 -16.66 -1.95 0.82
CA ASN A 52 -17.70 -1.62 1.82
C ASN A 52 -18.19 -2.87 2.56
N THR A 53 -18.30 -3.99 1.84
CA THR A 53 -18.90 -5.23 2.34
C THR A 53 -17.88 -6.32 2.65
N GLY A 54 -16.64 -6.18 2.15
CA GLY A 54 -15.60 -7.21 2.24
C GLY A 54 -15.85 -8.43 1.34
N LYS A 55 -16.91 -8.41 0.52
CA LYS A 55 -17.27 -9.54 -0.34
C LYS A 55 -16.25 -9.73 -1.46
N THR A 56 -15.77 -10.95 -1.63
CA THR A 56 -14.95 -11.31 -2.79
C THR A 56 -15.75 -11.22 -4.08
N LEU A 57 -15.28 -10.40 -5.01
CA LEU A 57 -15.87 -10.21 -6.33
C LEU A 57 -15.17 -11.06 -7.40
N PHE A 58 -13.87 -11.27 -7.24
CA PHE A 58 -13.04 -12.08 -8.13
C PHE A 58 -11.79 -12.55 -7.38
N ALA A 59 -11.40 -13.82 -7.53
CA ALA A 59 -10.20 -14.37 -6.90
C ALA A 59 -9.58 -15.47 -7.77
N LYS A 60 -8.24 -15.49 -7.81
CA LYS A 60 -7.41 -16.52 -8.42
C LYS A 60 -6.15 -16.69 -7.58
N ASN A 61 -5.92 -17.90 -7.07
CA ASN A 61 -4.76 -18.24 -6.23
C ASN A 61 -4.63 -17.36 -4.97
N GLU A 62 -5.74 -16.87 -4.41
CA GLU A 62 -5.77 -15.91 -3.31
C GLU A 62 -5.11 -16.42 -2.01
N ASN A 63 -5.04 -17.74 -1.83
CA ASN A 63 -4.39 -18.38 -0.68
C ASN A 63 -2.94 -18.82 -0.97
N LEU A 64 -2.40 -18.46 -2.15
CA LEU A 64 -1.03 -18.78 -2.52
C LEU A 64 -0.06 -17.72 -1.99
N GLY A 65 0.94 -18.16 -1.23
CA GLY A 65 2.02 -17.28 -0.78
C GLY A 65 2.86 -16.79 -1.95
N VAL A 66 2.93 -15.47 -2.16
CA VAL A 66 3.76 -14.82 -3.17
C VAL A 66 4.64 -13.74 -2.53
N SER A 67 5.77 -13.41 -3.17
CA SER A 67 6.61 -12.30 -2.71
C SER A 67 5.83 -10.98 -2.84
N THR A 68 5.66 -10.28 -1.72
CA THR A 68 4.92 -9.01 -1.66
C THR A 68 5.75 -7.82 -2.10
N ALA A 69 7.08 -7.93 -2.09
CA ALA A 69 7.98 -6.79 -2.25
C ALA A 69 7.52 -5.60 -1.37
N SER A 70 7.45 -4.39 -1.93
CA SER A 70 7.05 -3.20 -1.20
C SER A 70 5.58 -3.15 -0.76
N THR A 71 4.68 -4.02 -1.24
CA THR A 71 3.29 -4.03 -0.76
C THR A 71 3.18 -4.51 0.69
N LEU A 72 4.21 -5.18 1.22
CA LEU A 72 4.30 -5.51 2.65
C LEU A 72 4.23 -4.27 3.54
N LYS A 73 4.66 -3.11 3.03
CA LYS A 73 4.60 -1.84 3.76
C LYS A 73 3.17 -1.50 4.19
N THR A 74 2.14 -1.91 3.45
CA THR A 74 0.74 -1.69 3.86
C THR A 74 0.45 -2.36 5.19
N ILE A 75 0.87 -3.61 5.37
CA ILE A 75 0.69 -4.34 6.63
C ILE A 75 1.57 -3.72 7.72
N THR A 76 2.84 -3.42 7.44
CA THR A 76 3.74 -2.78 8.40
C THR A 76 3.18 -1.43 8.88
N SER A 77 2.67 -0.59 7.98
CA SER A 77 2.10 0.72 8.30
C SER A 77 0.80 0.59 9.09
N ALA A 78 -0.09 -0.33 8.72
CA ALA A 78 -1.31 -0.59 9.49
C ALA A 78 -0.99 -1.08 10.90
N THR A 79 -0.02 -1.99 11.04
CA THR A 79 0.45 -2.48 12.34
C THR A 79 1.09 -1.36 13.16
N ALA A 80 1.97 -0.55 12.58
CA ALA A 80 2.58 0.57 13.26
C ALA A 80 1.52 1.57 13.76
N PHE A 81 0.52 1.88 12.93
CA PHE A 81 -0.59 2.73 13.32
C PHE A 81 -1.42 2.13 14.46
N ALA A 82 -1.73 0.83 14.42
CA ALA A 82 -2.51 0.15 15.44
C ALA A 82 -1.77 0.04 16.78
N VAL A 83 -0.46 -0.20 16.74
CA VAL A 83 0.38 -0.41 17.94
C VAL A 83 0.82 0.92 18.56
N LEU A 84 1.30 1.87 17.74
CA LEU A 84 1.87 3.13 18.22
C LEU A 84 0.81 4.23 18.35
N GLY A 85 -0.23 4.20 17.50
CA GLY A 85 -1.24 5.24 17.41
C GLY A 85 -0.82 6.42 16.52
N LYS A 86 -1.82 7.21 16.11
CA LYS A 86 -1.64 8.36 15.20
C LYS A 86 -0.75 9.49 15.76
N ASP A 87 -0.69 9.59 17.08
CA ASP A 87 0.00 10.69 17.78
C ASP A 87 1.40 10.29 18.25
N PHE A 88 1.86 9.06 17.97
CA PHE A 88 3.19 8.61 18.36
C PHE A 88 4.27 9.54 17.81
N ARG A 89 5.27 9.85 18.64
CA ARG A 89 6.46 10.59 18.28
C ARG A 89 7.68 9.89 18.83
N TYR A 90 8.67 9.68 17.97
CA TYR A 90 9.99 9.22 18.39
C TYR A 90 10.64 10.29 19.29
N GLN A 91 11.41 9.85 20.29
CA GLN A 91 12.09 10.74 21.23
C GLN A 91 13.58 10.43 21.24
N THR A 92 14.38 11.38 20.78
CA THR A 92 15.84 11.36 20.93
C THR A 92 16.20 12.30 22.08
N THR A 93 16.95 11.81 23.06
CA THR A 93 17.34 12.62 24.22
C THR A 93 18.85 12.87 24.23
N ILE A 94 19.24 14.01 24.80
CA ILE A 94 20.63 14.38 25.03
C ILE A 94 20.85 14.33 26.55
N GLY A 95 21.86 13.58 26.97
CA GLY A 95 22.34 13.51 28.34
C GLY A 95 23.82 13.83 28.43
N TYR A 96 24.34 13.89 29.64
CA TYR A 96 25.77 14.01 29.87
C TYR A 96 26.18 13.25 31.14
N ASP A 97 27.47 12.95 31.27
CA ASP A 97 28.08 12.51 32.52
C ASP A 97 29.11 13.53 33.02
N GLY A 98 29.67 13.31 34.21
CA GLY A 98 30.66 14.22 34.78
C GLY A 98 30.02 15.50 35.34
N SER A 99 30.71 16.63 35.21
CA SER A 99 30.28 17.90 35.80
C SER A 99 30.36 19.06 34.81
N ILE A 100 29.40 19.98 34.95
CA ILE A 100 29.41 21.26 34.24
C ILE A 100 29.98 22.31 35.19
N SER A 101 31.08 22.93 34.77
CA SER A 101 31.74 23.99 35.52
C SER A 101 30.92 25.29 35.50
N ALA A 102 31.20 26.22 36.41
CA ALA A 102 30.45 27.48 36.52
C ALA A 102 30.53 28.38 35.28
N ASP A 103 31.52 28.16 34.42
CA ASP A 103 31.71 28.82 33.12
C ASP A 103 30.94 28.13 31.97
N GLY A 104 30.24 27.03 32.25
CA GLY A 104 29.49 26.24 31.27
C GLY A 104 30.29 25.12 30.60
N THR A 105 31.55 24.90 30.97
CA THR A 105 32.38 23.83 30.37
C THR A 105 32.01 22.47 30.97
N LEU A 106 31.55 21.53 30.12
CA LEU A 106 31.34 20.14 30.50
C LEU A 106 32.69 19.40 30.58
N THR A 107 33.00 18.84 31.75
CA THR A 107 34.08 17.86 31.93
C THR A 107 33.46 16.48 32.07
N GLY A 108 33.30 15.82 30.93
CA GLY A 108 32.59 14.55 30.79
C GLY A 108 32.20 14.32 29.34
N ASN A 109 31.29 13.37 29.12
CA ASN A 109 30.76 13.00 27.82
C ASN A 109 29.40 13.63 27.59
N LEU A 110 29.15 14.05 26.35
CA LEU A 110 27.79 14.30 25.86
C LEU A 110 27.27 13.01 25.22
N ILE A 111 26.07 12.60 25.58
CA ILE A 111 25.49 11.32 25.19
C ILE A 111 24.19 11.60 24.43
N ILE A 112 24.08 11.02 23.23
CA ILE A 112 22.85 11.05 22.44
C ILE A 112 22.19 9.69 22.51
N VAL A 113 20.99 9.63 23.07
CA VAL A 113 20.17 8.41 23.13
C VAL A 113 19.13 8.49 22.01
N GLY A 114 19.41 7.80 20.91
CA GLY A 114 18.56 7.79 19.72
C GLY A 114 17.23 7.06 19.96
N GLY A 115 16.11 7.73 19.66
CA GLY A 115 14.78 7.13 19.74
C GLY A 115 14.35 6.35 18.51
N GLY A 116 15.16 6.34 17.44
CA GLY A 116 14.80 5.75 16.16
C GLY A 116 13.94 6.64 15.25
N ASP A 117 13.98 7.96 15.45
CA ASP A 117 13.26 8.91 14.59
C ASP A 117 13.76 8.83 13.14
N PRO A 118 12.95 8.32 12.18
CA PRO A 118 13.35 8.18 10.78
C PRO A 118 13.40 9.53 10.05
N THR A 119 13.07 10.63 10.73
CA THR A 119 13.04 11.99 10.19
C THR A 119 14.11 12.91 10.78
N LEU A 120 14.91 12.45 11.76
CA LEU A 120 15.95 13.27 12.38
C LEU A 120 16.95 13.81 11.34
N GLY A 121 17.12 15.14 11.28
CA GLY A 121 17.97 15.81 10.30
C GLY A 121 17.37 15.88 8.88
N SER A 122 16.17 15.35 8.66
CA SER A 122 15.55 15.33 7.33
C SER A 122 15.23 16.74 6.84
N TRP A 123 15.70 17.07 5.63
CA TRP A 123 15.35 18.32 4.94
C TRP A 123 13.85 18.43 4.62
N ARG A 124 13.14 17.30 4.60
CA ARG A 124 11.74 17.17 4.14
C ARG A 124 10.73 17.74 5.14
N TYR A 125 11.02 17.73 6.44
CA TYR A 125 10.13 18.26 7.47
C TYR A 125 10.78 19.45 8.16
N SER A 126 10.08 20.58 8.23
CA SER A 126 10.60 21.80 8.83
C SER A 126 11.04 21.61 10.29
N SER A 127 10.31 20.79 11.05
CA SER A 127 10.59 20.51 12.45
C SER A 127 11.80 19.61 12.71
N SER A 128 12.35 18.95 11.69
CA SER A 128 13.42 17.98 11.83
C SER A 128 14.67 18.33 11.01
N ARG A 129 14.77 19.56 10.50
CA ARG A 129 15.95 20.03 9.76
C ARG A 129 17.15 20.16 10.71
N GLU A 130 18.36 20.02 10.16
CA GLU A 130 19.62 20.16 10.93
C GLU A 130 19.66 21.44 11.78
N GLY A 131 19.30 22.59 11.18
CA GLY A 131 19.28 23.88 11.88
C GLY A 131 18.16 24.04 12.93
N THR A 132 17.26 23.06 13.08
CA THR A 132 16.20 23.02 14.09
C THR A 132 16.48 21.95 15.16
N VAL A 133 17.17 20.87 14.79
CA VAL A 133 17.57 19.80 15.72
C VAL A 133 18.74 20.25 16.60
N LEU A 134 19.60 21.14 16.10
CA LEU A 134 20.80 21.64 16.78
C LEU A 134 20.66 23.06 17.35
N SER A 135 19.48 23.67 17.23
CA SER A 135 19.16 25.02 17.75
C SER A 135 18.46 24.96 19.09
#